data_AF-A0A836Q3B7-F1
#
_entry.id   AF-A0A836Q3B7-F1
#
_cell.length_a   1.000
_cell.length_b   1.000
_cell.length_c   1.000
_cell.angle_alpha   90.00
_cell.angle_beta   90.00
_cell.angle_gamma   90.00
#
_symmetry.space_group_name_H-M   'P 1'
#
loop_
_entity.id
_entity.type
_entity.pdbx_description
1 polymer ?
#
loop_
_entity_poly.entity_id
_entity_poly.type
_entity_poly.pdbx_seq_one_letter_code
_entity_poly.pdbx_strand_id
1 'polypeptide(L)'
;MASKVEICPEVARMAQVKARSIGASLANELSRLIAEESILSIDPEVNLVVEAANSLTEIDALVSAAGVNGVGVNGREIDVRPLSEDGFIAVPRVLIGTPYLSAGTLVVQMNGHTGQVVAHVGPGSFLAQEDKPGQEDYVYVRVSIDPAFDLEKTLTALVNAPVVDFGQNLRSLPDETELARFLTNRQQLILARQKQIVTAIASKEAVRESFIKVSQSTEWSKLSQILQTSGVWEVRTLRFTQKLAEKFPALSRDRVRDEIKKAGEEFGGQPETPEFRRELIKRLTKLEVEERLKTTAPAKVKQIIDAVVSGQSAKDAVSAIVSNKVAVAIALSIKEQRSNIAEFCQASAEEIGQAFGKLALQPAYATHSFDPEQGMEAINEALALLEAGQIAEKAEDLDMDLAVS
;
A
#
# COMPACT_ATOMS: atom_id res chain seq x y z
N MET A 1 -5.21 14.35 21.18
CA MET A 1 -5.37 13.64 19.89
C MET A 1 -4.23 14.06 18.98
N ALA A 2 -3.44 13.11 18.49
CA ALA A 2 -2.41 13.42 17.49
C ALA A 2 -3.06 14.05 16.25
N SER A 3 -2.44 15.05 15.65
CA SER A 3 -2.86 15.61 14.37
C SER A 3 -2.77 14.54 13.28
N LYS A 4 -3.70 14.56 12.32
CA LYS A 4 -3.55 13.77 11.11
C LYS A 4 -2.47 14.43 10.25
N VAL A 5 -1.47 13.66 9.85
CA VAL A 5 -0.34 14.11 9.05
C VAL A 5 -0.46 13.56 7.63
N GLU A 6 -0.07 14.38 6.66
CA GLU A 6 0.08 13.99 5.26
C GLU A 6 1.54 14.15 4.84
N ILE A 7 2.13 13.06 4.40
CA ILE A 7 3.48 13.05 3.83
C ILE A 7 3.39 13.47 2.37
N CYS A 8 4.20 14.44 1.96
CA CYS A 8 4.19 14.87 0.57
C CYS A 8 4.65 13.75 -0.37
N PRO A 9 4.13 13.70 -1.61
CA PRO A 9 4.45 12.63 -2.56
C PRO A 9 5.96 12.47 -2.86
N GLU A 10 6.72 13.56 -2.82
CA GLU A 10 8.17 13.55 -3.01
C GLU A 10 8.90 12.81 -1.88
N VAL A 11 8.51 13.06 -0.63
CA VAL A 11 9.07 12.37 0.55
C VAL A 11 8.66 10.90 0.56
N ALA A 12 7.42 10.59 0.16
CA ALA A 12 6.99 9.20 -0.01
C ALA A 12 7.81 8.45 -1.08
N ARG A 13 8.11 9.10 -2.21
CA ARG A 13 9.00 8.54 -3.24
C ARG A 13 10.43 8.33 -2.72
N MET A 14 10.97 9.26 -1.93
CA MET A 14 12.28 9.10 -1.31
C MET A 14 12.30 7.94 -0.30
N ALA A 15 11.27 7.83 0.54
CA ALA A 15 11.08 6.72 1.48
C ALA A 15 11.03 5.37 0.75
N GLN A 16 10.36 5.32 -0.41
CA GLN A 16 10.30 4.14 -1.26
C GLN A 16 11.66 3.77 -1.85
N VAL A 17 12.45 4.73 -2.32
CA VAL A 17 13.82 4.47 -2.81
C VAL A 17 14.70 3.95 -1.68
N LYS A 18 14.64 4.55 -0.49
CA LYS A 18 15.38 4.12 0.70
C LYS A 18 14.97 2.71 1.14
N ALA A 19 13.67 2.46 1.34
CA ALA A 19 13.15 1.16 1.74
C ALA A 19 13.55 0.05 0.75
N ARG A 20 13.53 0.35 -0.55
CA ARG A 20 13.97 -0.57 -1.61
C ARG A 20 15.46 -0.85 -1.57
N SER A 21 16.31 0.16 -1.36
CA SER A 21 17.76 -0.02 -1.37
C SER A 21 18.28 -0.83 -0.19
N ILE A 22 17.58 -0.78 0.96
CA ILE A 22 17.95 -1.49 2.19
C ILE A 22 17.13 -2.77 2.44
N GLY A 23 16.11 -3.04 1.63
CA GLY A 23 15.23 -4.20 1.79
C GLY A 23 14.26 -4.10 2.98
N ALA A 24 13.88 -2.89 3.38
CA ALA A 24 12.96 -2.64 4.48
C ALA A 24 11.50 -2.52 4.01
N SER A 25 10.57 -2.58 4.97
CA SER A 25 9.14 -2.34 4.71
C SER A 25 8.88 -0.84 4.49
N LEU A 26 8.26 -0.50 3.36
CA LEU A 26 7.79 0.87 3.10
C LEU A 26 6.79 1.34 4.15
N ALA A 27 5.90 0.46 4.60
CA ALA A 27 4.92 0.78 5.64
C ALA A 27 5.59 1.17 6.96
N ASN A 28 6.71 0.53 7.31
CA ASN A 28 7.50 0.90 8.48
C ASN A 28 8.13 2.29 8.29
N GLU A 29 8.77 2.54 7.15
CA GLU A 29 9.40 3.83 6.87
C GLU A 29 8.39 4.99 6.83
N LEU A 30 7.22 4.79 6.20
CA LEU A 30 6.15 5.79 6.19
C LEU A 30 5.57 6.03 7.59
N SER A 31 5.37 4.96 8.38
CA SER A 31 4.89 5.11 9.76
C SER A 31 5.86 5.91 10.62
N ARG A 32 7.18 5.72 10.42
CA ARG A 32 8.22 6.48 11.10
C ARG A 32 8.14 7.96 10.74
N LEU A 33 8.11 8.30 9.45
CA LEU A 33 7.99 9.68 8.98
C LEU A 33 6.71 10.36 9.49
N ILE A 34 5.58 9.65 9.50
CA ILE A 34 4.31 10.15 10.05
C ILE A 34 4.45 10.42 11.55
N ALA A 35 5.12 9.53 12.30
CA ALA A 35 5.36 9.74 13.72
C ALA A 35 6.30 10.93 13.98
N GLU A 36 7.39 11.07 13.21
CA GLU A 36 8.31 12.21 13.31
C GLU A 36 7.59 13.53 13.08
N GLU A 37 6.84 13.66 11.98
CA GLU A 37 6.05 14.85 11.66
C GLU A 37 4.95 15.11 12.70
N SER A 38 4.32 14.05 13.23
CA SER A 38 3.33 14.18 14.31
C SER A 38 3.97 14.79 15.56
N ILE A 39 5.19 14.38 15.90
CA ILE A 39 5.94 14.91 17.05
C ILE A 39 6.38 16.35 16.80
N LEU A 40 6.87 16.67 15.60
CA LEU A 40 7.26 18.04 15.22
C LEU A 40 6.09 19.03 15.22
N SER A 41 4.85 18.53 15.07
CA SER A 41 3.64 19.35 15.14
C SER A 41 3.15 19.63 16.57
N ILE A 42 3.74 19.01 17.59
CA ILE A 42 3.43 19.26 19.01
C ILE A 42 3.94 20.65 19.40
N ASP A 43 3.28 21.27 20.38
CA ASP A 43 3.68 22.58 20.89
C ASP A 43 5.17 22.58 21.33
N PRO A 44 6.01 23.46 20.77
CA PRO A 44 7.42 23.53 21.13
C PRO A 44 7.66 23.84 22.61
N GLU A 45 6.69 24.41 23.34
CA GLU A 45 6.80 24.66 24.78
C GLU A 45 6.91 23.36 25.61
N VAL A 46 6.50 22.22 25.06
CA VAL A 46 6.59 20.89 25.70
C VAL A 46 8.02 20.35 25.70
N ASN A 47 8.95 21.00 24.99
CA ASN A 47 10.37 20.63 24.89
C ASN A 47 10.61 19.17 24.43
N LEU A 48 9.80 18.68 23.49
CA LEU A 48 10.05 17.42 22.79
C LEU A 48 10.87 17.69 21.53
N VAL A 49 12.06 17.12 21.44
CA VAL A 49 12.99 17.29 20.33
C VAL A 49 13.20 15.94 19.65
N VAL A 50 12.92 15.89 18.35
CA VAL A 50 13.24 14.74 17.50
C VAL A 50 14.72 14.77 17.14
N GLU A 51 15.46 13.74 17.53
CA GLU A 51 16.89 13.59 17.29
C GLU A 51 17.16 12.56 16.19
N ALA A 52 17.20 13.01 14.93
CA ALA A 52 17.47 12.13 13.79
C ALA A 52 18.85 11.45 13.87
N ALA A 53 19.89 12.15 14.35
CA ALA A 53 21.27 11.69 14.28
C ALA A 53 21.65 10.56 15.26
N ASN A 54 20.82 10.30 16.27
CA ASN A 54 21.13 9.34 17.35
C ASN A 54 20.30 8.06 17.30
N SER A 55 19.33 7.97 16.38
CA SER A 55 18.47 6.79 16.27
C SER A 55 19.21 5.61 15.66
N LEU A 56 18.96 4.43 16.23
CA LEU A 56 19.44 3.15 15.68
C LEU A 56 18.85 2.86 14.30
N THR A 57 17.76 3.53 13.94
CA THR A 57 17.07 3.43 12.65
C THR A 57 17.82 4.13 11.51
N GLU A 58 18.79 4.98 11.80
CA GLU A 58 19.67 5.57 10.76
C GLU A 58 20.80 4.61 10.33
N ILE A 59 20.96 3.48 11.01
CA ILE A 59 21.90 2.43 10.60
C ILE A 59 21.18 1.48 9.63
N ASP A 60 21.23 1.77 8.33
CA ASP A 60 20.58 0.99 7.26
C ASP A 60 20.77 -0.53 7.39
N ALA A 61 21.99 -0.95 7.75
CA ALA A 61 22.34 -2.35 7.92
C ALA A 61 21.61 -3.00 9.12
N LEU A 62 21.33 -2.23 10.18
CA LEU A 62 20.56 -2.66 11.32
C LEU A 62 19.06 -2.71 11.01
N VAL A 63 18.55 -1.74 10.23
CA VAL A 63 17.17 -1.76 9.71
C VAL A 63 16.95 -3.03 8.90
N SER A 64 17.85 -3.34 7.98
CA SER A 64 17.79 -4.54 7.14
C SER A 64 17.88 -5.84 7.95
N ALA A 65 18.86 -5.94 8.88
CA ALA A 65 19.13 -7.19 9.60
C ALA A 65 18.14 -7.46 10.75
N ALA A 66 17.74 -6.43 11.49
CA ALA A 66 16.97 -6.54 12.72
C ALA A 66 15.54 -5.97 12.62
N GLY A 67 15.23 -5.22 11.55
CA GLY A 67 13.91 -4.60 11.37
C GLY A 67 13.62 -3.47 12.35
N VAL A 68 14.65 -2.79 12.85
CA VAL A 68 14.48 -1.58 13.68
C VAL A 68 13.75 -0.50 12.88
N ASN A 69 12.79 0.15 13.52
CA ASN A 69 12.01 1.24 12.94
C ASN A 69 11.51 2.13 14.06
N GLY A 70 12.24 3.19 14.39
CA GLY A 70 11.97 4.02 15.55
C GLY A 70 12.38 5.47 15.36
N VAL A 71 11.97 6.30 16.31
CA VAL A 71 12.24 7.73 16.37
C VAL A 71 12.98 8.05 17.66
N GLY A 72 14.03 8.86 17.56
CA GLY A 72 14.75 9.39 18.72
C GLY A 72 14.05 10.64 19.25
N VAL A 73 13.63 10.65 20.51
CA VAL A 73 13.01 11.82 21.17
C VAL A 73 13.72 12.08 22.50
N ASN A 74 14.37 13.24 22.64
CA ASN A 74 15.14 13.64 23.83
C ASN A 74 16.07 12.52 24.36
N GLY A 75 16.88 11.95 23.47
CA GLY A 75 17.78 10.84 23.77
C GLY A 75 17.13 9.47 24.00
N ARG A 76 15.82 9.31 23.73
CA ARG A 76 15.13 8.01 23.79
C ARG A 76 14.74 7.49 22.43
N GLU A 77 15.10 6.24 22.17
CA GLU A 77 14.57 5.49 21.04
C GLU A 77 13.16 4.98 21.37
N ILE A 78 12.19 5.28 20.51
CA ILE A 78 10.82 4.78 20.59
C ILE A 78 10.52 4.05 19.28
N ASP A 79 10.19 2.76 19.36
CA ASP A 79 9.81 1.97 18.18
C ASP A 79 8.48 2.50 17.60
N VAL A 80 8.33 2.42 16.29
CA VAL A 80 7.14 2.86 15.56
C VAL A 80 6.70 1.73 14.63
N ARG A 81 5.42 1.38 14.64
CA ARG A 81 4.88 0.34 13.76
C ARG A 81 3.57 0.77 13.09
N PRO A 82 3.37 0.39 11.82
CA PRO A 82 2.08 0.55 11.16
C PRO A 82 1.06 -0.43 11.76
N LEU A 83 -0.17 0.04 11.92
CA LEU A 83 -1.31 -0.80 12.28
C LEU A 83 -1.80 -1.54 11.04
N SER A 84 -1.89 -2.87 11.11
CA SER A 84 -2.49 -3.68 10.05
C SER A 84 -4.01 -3.49 9.98
N GLU A 85 -4.61 -3.85 8.85
CA GLU A 85 -6.08 -3.81 8.68
C GLU A 85 -6.82 -4.68 9.71
N ASP A 86 -6.21 -5.80 10.12
CA ASP A 86 -6.73 -6.69 11.16
C ASP A 86 -6.57 -6.14 12.60
N GLY A 87 -5.97 -4.95 12.76
CA GLY A 87 -5.74 -4.31 14.05
C GLY A 87 -4.57 -4.88 14.84
N PHE A 88 -3.53 -5.39 14.16
CA PHE A 88 -2.31 -5.91 14.77
C PHE A 88 -1.10 -5.06 14.41
N ILE A 89 -0.09 -5.09 15.28
CA ILE A 89 1.27 -4.64 14.98
C ILE A 89 2.22 -5.82 15.04
N ALA A 90 3.22 -5.83 14.16
CA ALA A 90 4.22 -6.89 14.07
C ALA A 90 5.60 -6.33 14.44
N VAL A 91 6.25 -6.95 15.43
CA VAL A 91 7.62 -6.60 15.84
C VAL A 91 8.54 -7.82 15.70
N PRO A 92 9.74 -7.67 15.11
CA PRO A 92 10.73 -8.75 15.06
C PRO A 92 11.07 -9.26 16.47
N ARG A 93 11.06 -10.58 16.66
CA ARG A 93 11.38 -11.21 17.96
C ARG A 93 12.74 -10.84 18.52
N VAL A 94 13.69 -10.55 17.64
CA VAL A 94 15.05 -10.13 18.00
C VAL A 94 15.08 -8.81 18.78
N LEU A 95 14.05 -7.98 18.69
CA LEU A 95 13.97 -6.69 19.40
C LEU A 95 13.31 -6.81 20.78
N ILE A 96 12.55 -7.88 21.02
CA ILE A 96 11.75 -8.04 22.25
C ILE A 96 12.67 -8.35 23.44
N GLY A 97 12.49 -7.59 24.53
CA GLY A 97 13.33 -7.70 25.72
C GLY A 97 14.72 -7.09 25.56
N THR A 98 14.95 -6.30 24.50
CA THR A 98 16.17 -5.50 24.32
C THR A 98 15.94 -4.04 24.71
N PRO A 99 17.00 -3.26 25.00
CA PRO A 99 16.88 -1.82 25.26
C PRO A 99 16.18 -1.03 24.15
N TYR A 100 16.25 -1.50 22.90
CA TYR A 100 15.60 -0.86 21.76
C TYR A 100 14.08 -0.72 21.96
N LEU A 101 13.43 -1.79 22.43
CA LEU A 101 11.98 -1.82 22.63
C LEU A 101 11.56 -1.40 24.05
N SER A 102 12.48 -0.86 24.85
CA SER A 102 12.23 -0.59 26.28
C SER A 102 11.20 0.53 26.51
N ALA A 103 11.11 1.50 25.60
CA ALA A 103 10.07 2.53 25.60
C ALA A 103 8.73 2.06 25.01
N GLY A 104 8.67 0.83 24.49
CA GLY A 104 7.52 0.31 23.76
C GLY A 104 7.44 0.83 22.33
N THR A 105 6.24 0.74 21.76
CA THR A 105 5.98 1.01 20.34
C THR A 105 4.84 2.02 20.18
N LEU A 106 5.06 3.07 19.40
CA LEU A 106 4.00 3.93 18.87
C LEU A 106 3.33 3.25 17.67
N VAL A 107 2.01 3.32 17.64
CA VAL A 107 1.20 2.68 16.61
C VAL A 107 0.63 3.74 15.69
N VAL A 108 0.89 3.58 14.39
CA VAL A 108 0.46 4.52 13.36
C VAL A 108 -0.61 3.88 12.51
N GLN A 109 -1.79 4.50 12.48
CA GLN A 109 -2.81 4.17 11.49
C GLN A 109 -2.51 4.95 10.21
N MET A 110 -2.41 4.24 9.09
CA MET A 110 -2.09 4.83 7.80
C MET A 110 -3.23 4.62 6.81
N ASN A 111 -3.36 5.53 5.86
CA ASN A 111 -4.22 5.46 4.69
C ASN A 111 -3.47 6.16 3.54
N GLY A 112 -2.83 5.37 2.68
CA GLY A 112 -1.81 5.84 1.73
C GLY A 112 -0.69 6.64 2.41
N HIS A 113 -0.49 7.88 1.94
CA HIS A 113 0.51 8.83 2.46
C HIS A 113 0.01 9.67 3.65
N THR A 114 -1.20 9.42 4.12
CA THR A 114 -1.75 10.08 5.31
C THR A 114 -1.74 9.12 6.49
N GLY A 115 -1.52 9.63 7.70
CA GLY A 115 -1.65 8.81 8.89
C GLY A 115 -1.69 9.60 10.18
N GLN A 116 -1.84 8.86 11.27
CA GLN A 116 -1.99 9.41 12.60
C GLN A 116 -1.43 8.41 13.61
N VAL A 117 -0.74 8.90 14.65
CA VAL A 117 -0.37 8.07 15.79
C VAL A 117 -1.61 7.85 16.67
N VAL A 118 -2.06 6.60 16.78
CA VAL A 118 -3.35 6.25 17.38
C VAL A 118 -3.26 5.50 18.71
N ALA A 119 -2.10 4.93 19.03
CA ALA A 119 -1.90 4.22 20.29
C ALA A 119 -0.41 4.11 20.65
N HIS A 120 -0.16 3.67 21.89
CA HIS A 120 1.13 3.21 22.38
C HIS A 120 0.98 1.83 23.00
N VAL A 121 1.91 0.92 22.67
CA VAL A 121 1.97 -0.44 23.20
C VAL A 121 3.24 -0.58 24.02
N GLY A 122 3.07 -0.83 25.32
CA GLY A 122 4.20 -1.03 26.22
C GLY A 122 4.97 -2.34 25.96
N PRO A 123 6.24 -2.42 26.39
CA PRO A 123 7.10 -3.59 26.17
C PRO A 123 6.53 -4.89 26.75
N GLY A 124 5.79 -4.81 27.86
CA GLY A 124 5.18 -5.97 28.52
C GLY A 124 4.20 -6.74 27.63
N SER A 125 3.52 -6.06 26.71
CA SER A 125 2.58 -6.68 25.77
C SER A 125 3.29 -7.62 24.80
N PHE A 126 4.51 -7.26 24.36
CA PHE A 126 5.31 -8.10 23.48
C PHE A 126 5.93 -9.28 24.21
N LEU A 127 6.44 -9.07 25.44
CA LEU A 127 6.97 -10.13 26.28
C LEU A 127 5.92 -11.22 26.56
N ALA A 128 4.68 -10.81 26.88
CA ALA A 128 3.58 -11.74 27.14
C ALA A 128 3.15 -12.57 25.92
N GLN A 129 3.35 -12.06 24.70
CA GLN A 129 3.05 -12.78 23.46
C GLN A 129 4.23 -13.64 22.98
N GLU A 130 5.46 -13.26 23.30
CA GLU A 130 6.67 -14.04 22.98
C GLU A 130 6.69 -15.40 23.69
N ASP A 131 6.12 -15.49 24.88
CA ASP A 131 6.04 -16.73 25.68
C ASP A 131 5.08 -17.79 25.08
N LYS A 132 4.32 -17.45 24.02
CA LYS A 132 3.45 -18.40 23.34
C LYS A 132 4.26 -19.28 22.38
N PRO A 133 4.01 -20.61 22.35
CA PRO A 133 4.72 -21.52 21.47
C PRO A 133 4.42 -21.22 20.00
N GLY A 134 5.42 -20.73 19.27
CA GLY A 134 5.40 -20.46 17.83
C GLY A 134 6.81 -20.17 17.32
N GLN A 135 7.15 -20.67 16.13
CA GLN A 135 8.44 -20.45 15.47
C GLN A 135 8.44 -19.21 14.56
N GLU A 136 7.49 -18.29 14.74
CA GLU A 136 7.43 -17.08 13.91
C GLU A 136 8.59 -16.13 14.26
N ASP A 137 9.18 -15.50 13.24
CA ASP A 137 10.25 -14.49 13.39
C ASP A 137 9.72 -13.17 13.96
N TYR A 138 8.39 -13.00 13.98
CA TYR A 138 7.66 -11.81 14.41
C TYR A 138 6.70 -12.15 15.55
N VAL A 139 6.44 -11.17 16.42
CA VAL A 139 5.36 -11.21 17.41
C VAL A 139 4.29 -10.22 17.01
N TYR A 140 3.06 -10.72 16.99
CA TYR A 140 1.88 -9.93 16.66
C TYR A 140 1.14 -9.55 17.94
N VAL A 141 0.90 -8.26 18.13
CA VAL A 141 0.11 -7.74 19.25
C VAL A 141 -1.14 -7.06 18.69
N ARG A 142 -2.30 -7.46 19.19
CA ARG A 142 -3.56 -6.79 18.86
C ARG A 142 -3.62 -5.45 19.57
N VAL A 143 -3.94 -4.39 18.83
CA VAL A 143 -4.02 -3.03 19.35
C VAL A 143 -5.48 -2.63 19.52
N SER A 144 -5.81 -2.07 20.68
CA SER A 144 -7.10 -1.42 20.91
C SER A 144 -6.90 0.08 20.79
N ILE A 145 -7.58 0.71 19.83
CA ILE A 145 -7.48 2.16 19.61
C ILE A 145 -8.34 2.86 20.66
N ASP A 146 -7.71 3.70 21.48
CA ASP A 146 -8.39 4.56 22.44
C ASP A 146 -8.67 5.94 21.80
N PRO A 147 -9.94 6.36 21.65
CA PRO A 147 -10.28 7.69 21.14
C PRO A 147 -9.72 8.84 21.97
N ALA A 148 -9.40 8.60 23.25
CA ALA A 148 -8.82 9.58 24.16
C ALA A 148 -7.28 9.62 24.10
N PHE A 149 -6.64 8.87 23.19
CA PHE A 149 -5.19 8.84 23.07
C PHE A 149 -4.58 10.23 22.85
N ASP A 150 -3.55 10.50 23.65
CA ASP A 150 -2.86 11.78 23.70
C ASP A 150 -1.36 11.57 23.50
N LEU A 151 -0.89 11.86 22.29
CA LEU A 151 0.49 11.65 21.88
C LEU A 151 1.47 12.47 22.75
N GLU A 152 1.15 13.73 23.00
CA GLU A 152 2.00 14.64 23.79
C GLU A 152 2.21 14.09 25.19
N LYS A 153 1.12 13.81 25.92
CA LYS A 153 1.21 13.23 27.27
C LYS A 153 1.95 11.90 27.29
N THR A 154 1.73 11.07 26.27
CA THR A 154 2.41 9.77 26.14
C THR A 154 3.92 9.97 25.98
N LEU A 155 4.35 10.85 25.09
CA LEU A 155 5.77 11.14 24.86
C LEU A 155 6.43 11.78 26.08
N THR A 156 5.78 12.74 26.72
CA THR A 156 6.28 13.34 27.97
C THR A 156 6.46 12.29 29.05
N ALA A 157 5.54 11.33 29.18
CA ALA A 157 5.70 10.23 30.12
C ALA A 157 6.86 9.30 29.74
N LEU A 158 7.00 8.96 28.45
CA LEU A 158 8.06 8.08 27.95
C LEU A 158 9.45 8.68 28.12
N VAL A 159 9.63 9.97 27.80
CA VAL A 159 10.90 10.70 27.92
C VAL A 159 11.35 10.87 29.37
N ASN A 160 10.41 10.93 30.32
CA ASN A 160 10.69 11.09 31.74
C ASN A 160 10.76 9.77 32.53
N ALA A 161 10.37 8.64 31.94
CA ALA A 161 10.40 7.33 32.64
C ALA A 161 11.84 6.92 33.02
N PRO A 162 12.12 6.14 34.07
CA PRO A 162 13.50 5.70 34.33
C PRO A 162 14.09 4.90 33.16
N VAL A 163 15.32 5.21 32.74
CA VAL A 163 16.04 4.46 31.70
C VAL A 163 16.55 3.15 32.31
N VAL A 164 16.17 2.03 31.71
CA VAL A 164 16.65 0.70 32.13
C VAL A 164 17.99 0.43 31.43
N ASP A 165 19.07 0.33 32.20
CA ASP A 165 20.39 -0.03 31.68
C ASP A 165 20.49 -1.56 31.50
N PHE A 166 20.30 -2.04 30.27
CA PHE A 166 20.45 -3.45 29.90
C PHE A 166 21.93 -3.82 29.63
N GLY A 167 22.83 -2.85 29.56
CA GLY A 167 24.23 -3.03 29.16
C GLY A 167 25.09 -3.72 30.21
N GLN A 168 24.70 -3.68 31.49
CA GLN A 168 25.46 -4.30 32.59
C GLN A 168 25.39 -5.84 32.59
N ASN A 169 24.38 -6.42 31.93
CA ASN A 169 24.16 -7.87 31.88
C ASN A 169 24.79 -8.56 30.66
N LEU A 170 25.51 -7.81 29.80
CA LEU A 170 26.19 -8.37 28.64
C LEU A 170 27.44 -9.15 29.08
N ARG A 171 27.33 -10.48 29.16
CA ARG A 171 28.44 -11.37 29.55
C ARG A 171 29.59 -11.39 28.54
N SER A 172 29.31 -11.15 27.26
CA SER A 172 30.31 -11.07 26.18
C SER A 172 29.89 -10.08 25.11
N LEU A 173 30.80 -9.18 24.75
CA LEU A 173 30.60 -8.29 23.60
C LEU A 173 30.74 -9.09 22.30
N PRO A 174 29.95 -8.79 21.27
CA PRO A 174 30.08 -9.46 19.98
C PRO A 174 31.36 -9.03 19.25
N ASP A 175 32.01 -9.98 18.59
CA ASP A 175 33.18 -9.71 17.75
C ASP A 175 32.80 -9.35 16.31
N GLU A 176 33.74 -8.84 15.51
CA GLU A 176 33.49 -8.45 14.11
C GLU A 176 32.95 -9.62 13.25
N THR A 177 33.30 -10.87 13.58
CA THR A 177 32.84 -12.04 12.83
C THR A 177 31.37 -12.38 13.14
N GLU A 178 30.96 -12.24 14.39
CA GLU A 178 29.58 -12.38 14.83
C GLU A 178 28.70 -11.26 14.28
N LEU A 179 29.20 -10.02 14.25
CA LEU A 179 28.51 -8.89 13.62
C LEU A 179 28.33 -9.13 12.11
N ALA A 180 29.35 -9.65 11.41
CA ALA A 180 29.24 -10.01 9.99
C ALA A 180 28.24 -11.16 9.75
N ARG A 181 28.22 -12.17 10.62
CA ARG A 181 27.23 -13.27 10.57
C ARG A 181 25.81 -12.77 10.84
N PHE A 182 25.64 -11.84 11.76
CA PHE A 182 24.36 -11.21 12.05
C PHE A 182 23.80 -10.47 10.82
N LEU A 183 24.67 -9.77 10.08
CA LEU A 183 24.29 -9.07 8.85
C LEU A 183 23.96 -10.01 7.67
N THR A 184 24.72 -11.10 7.52
CA THR A 184 24.64 -11.97 6.33
C THR A 184 23.67 -13.14 6.50
N ASN A 185 23.58 -13.73 7.69
CA ASN A 185 22.71 -14.87 7.95
C ASN A 185 22.35 -14.97 9.45
N ARG A 186 21.48 -14.08 9.92
CA ARG A 186 21.03 -14.03 11.33
C ARG A 186 20.47 -15.36 11.84
N GLN A 187 19.86 -16.17 10.97
CA GLN A 187 19.19 -17.43 11.35
C GLN A 187 20.17 -18.50 11.85
N GLN A 188 21.47 -18.38 11.52
CA GLN A 188 22.51 -19.26 12.07
C GLN A 188 22.82 -18.96 13.55
N LEU A 189 22.41 -17.79 14.05
CA LEU A 189 22.57 -17.41 15.44
C LEU A 189 21.29 -17.74 16.22
N ILE A 190 21.43 -18.30 17.42
CA ILE A 190 20.29 -18.50 18.32
C ILE A 190 19.67 -17.14 18.69
N LEU A 191 18.35 -17.08 18.87
CA LEU A 191 17.61 -15.84 19.18
C LEU A 191 18.21 -15.10 20.39
N ALA A 192 18.62 -15.82 21.43
CA ALA A 192 19.27 -15.22 22.60
C ALA A 192 20.56 -14.46 22.26
N ARG A 193 21.37 -14.97 21.31
CA ARG A 193 22.59 -14.30 20.85
C ARG A 193 22.26 -13.11 19.96
N GLN A 194 21.26 -13.23 19.10
CA GLN A 194 20.77 -12.11 18.30
C GLN A 194 20.32 -10.93 19.19
N LYS A 195 19.54 -11.21 20.25
CA LYS A 195 19.11 -10.21 21.25
C LYS A 195 20.30 -9.56 21.97
N GLN A 196 21.33 -10.34 22.32
CA GLN A 196 22.57 -9.81 22.91
C GLN A 196 23.31 -8.87 21.97
N ILE A 197 23.38 -9.19 20.67
CA ILE A 197 24.00 -8.34 19.65
C ILE A 197 23.25 -7.00 19.54
N VAL A 198 21.92 -7.04 19.41
CA VAL A 198 21.10 -5.81 19.38
C VAL A 198 21.26 -4.99 20.66
N THR A 199 21.27 -5.65 21.82
CA THR A 199 21.50 -5.00 23.12
C THR A 199 22.88 -4.33 23.18
N ALA A 200 23.92 -4.97 22.65
CA ALA A 200 25.26 -4.41 22.60
C ALA A 200 25.35 -3.20 21.66
N ILE A 201 24.74 -3.26 20.46
CA ILE A 201 24.71 -2.15 19.50
C ILE A 201 23.95 -0.95 20.08
N ALA A 202 22.85 -1.21 20.79
CA ALA A 202 22.05 -0.16 21.41
C ALA A 202 22.76 0.49 22.60
N SER A 203 23.45 -0.29 23.44
CA SER A 203 23.99 0.18 24.72
C SER A 203 25.46 0.63 24.67
N LYS A 204 26.23 0.24 23.66
CA LYS A 204 27.68 0.50 23.59
C LYS A 204 28.06 1.13 22.25
N GLU A 205 28.51 2.38 22.31
CA GLU A 205 28.93 3.17 21.14
C GLU A 205 30.06 2.49 20.35
N ALA A 206 31.08 1.95 21.02
CA ALA A 206 32.18 1.23 20.36
C ALA A 206 31.73 0.00 19.53
N VAL A 207 30.68 -0.71 19.97
CA VAL A 207 30.12 -1.84 19.22
C VAL A 207 29.32 -1.33 18.02
N ARG A 208 28.62 -0.20 18.17
CA ARG A 208 27.89 0.47 17.09
C ARG A 208 28.83 0.92 15.97
N GLU A 209 29.96 1.54 16.32
CA GLU A 209 30.99 1.94 15.34
C GLU A 209 31.59 0.73 14.61
N SER A 210 31.91 -0.34 15.35
CA SER A 210 32.40 -1.60 14.75
C SER A 210 31.37 -2.20 13.81
N PHE A 211 30.09 -2.21 14.19
CA PHE A 211 29.00 -2.70 13.35
C PHE A 211 28.86 -1.91 12.04
N ILE A 212 28.93 -0.58 12.12
CA ILE A 212 28.90 0.29 10.93
C ILE A 212 30.09 -0.03 10.01
N LYS A 213 31.30 -0.16 10.56
CA LYS A 213 32.50 -0.50 9.80
C LYS A 213 32.38 -1.86 9.09
N VAL A 214 31.90 -2.88 9.80
CA VAL A 214 31.66 -4.22 9.23
C VAL A 214 30.61 -4.15 8.10
N SER A 215 29.52 -3.39 8.30
CA SER A 215 28.49 -3.22 7.27
C SER A 215 29.01 -2.56 5.99
N GLN A 216 29.93 -1.60 6.11
CA GLN A 216 30.55 -0.91 4.97
C GLN A 216 31.55 -1.80 4.22
N SER A 217 32.28 -2.67 4.93
CA SER A 217 33.21 -3.63 4.32
C SER A 217 32.53 -4.75 3.50
N THR A 218 31.20 -4.89 3.62
CA THR A 218 30.41 -5.95 2.97
C THR A 218 29.72 -5.41 1.70
N GLU A 219 30.44 -4.74 0.80
CA GLU A 219 29.88 -4.11 -0.43
C GLU A 219 29.13 -5.10 -1.34
N TRP A 220 29.48 -6.39 -1.31
CA TRP A 220 28.85 -7.43 -2.13
C TRP A 220 27.38 -7.73 -1.73
N SER A 221 26.95 -7.32 -0.53
CA SER A 221 25.60 -7.58 -0.02
C SER A 221 24.55 -6.62 -0.60
N LYS A 222 24.85 -5.33 -0.78
CA LYS A 222 23.90 -4.35 -1.31
C LYS A 222 23.54 -4.64 -2.77
N LEU A 223 24.54 -4.97 -3.59
CA LEU A 223 24.33 -5.27 -5.01
C LEU A 223 23.59 -6.60 -5.20
N SER A 224 23.91 -7.63 -4.40
CA SER A 224 23.18 -8.89 -4.43
C SER A 224 21.75 -8.77 -3.90
N GLN A 225 21.50 -7.95 -2.86
CA GLN A 225 20.14 -7.67 -2.37
C GLN A 225 19.33 -6.83 -3.36
N ILE A 226 19.90 -5.81 -3.99
CA ILE A 226 19.25 -5.02 -5.05
C ILE A 226 18.92 -5.91 -6.25
N LEU A 227 19.84 -6.81 -6.66
CA LEU A 227 19.61 -7.75 -7.76
C LEU A 227 18.57 -8.82 -7.41
N GLN A 228 18.59 -9.35 -6.19
CA GLN A 228 17.57 -10.30 -5.72
C GLN A 228 16.19 -9.64 -5.65
N THR A 229 16.11 -8.41 -5.15
CA THR A 229 14.85 -7.67 -5.03
C THR A 229 14.31 -7.21 -6.39
N SER A 230 15.19 -6.78 -7.30
CA SER A 230 14.83 -6.51 -8.70
C SER A 230 14.36 -7.78 -9.40
N GLY A 231 15.01 -8.91 -9.12
CA GLY A 231 14.59 -10.23 -9.61
C GLY A 231 13.21 -10.64 -9.07
N VAL A 232 12.94 -10.44 -7.79
CA VAL A 232 11.62 -10.72 -7.17
C VAL A 232 10.54 -9.82 -7.77
N TRP A 233 10.81 -8.53 -7.96
CA TRP A 233 9.85 -7.61 -8.59
C TRP A 233 9.58 -7.97 -10.04
N GLU A 234 10.61 -8.32 -10.81
CA GLU A 234 10.45 -8.73 -12.21
C GLU A 234 9.66 -10.05 -12.30
N VAL A 235 9.91 -11.02 -11.41
CA VAL A 235 9.12 -12.26 -11.32
C VAL A 235 7.66 -11.98 -10.96
N ARG A 236 7.40 -11.07 -10.00
CA ARG A 236 6.04 -10.65 -9.64
C ARG A 236 5.34 -9.96 -10.80
N THR A 237 6.02 -9.03 -11.46
CA THR A 237 5.53 -8.31 -12.63
C THR A 237 5.15 -9.29 -13.73
N LEU A 238 5.99 -10.30 -14.00
CA LEU A 238 5.71 -11.35 -15.00
C LEU A 238 4.48 -12.18 -14.63
N ARG A 239 4.32 -12.60 -13.37
CA ARG A 239 3.11 -13.32 -12.90
C ARG A 239 1.85 -12.48 -13.07
N PHE A 240 1.90 -11.21 -12.66
CA PHE A 240 0.78 -10.28 -12.81
C PHE A 240 0.44 -10.04 -14.28
N THR A 241 1.46 -9.84 -15.12
CA THR A 241 1.29 -9.69 -16.58
C THR A 241 0.63 -10.92 -17.17
N GLN A 242 1.00 -12.14 -16.73
CA GLN A 242 0.40 -13.37 -17.22
C GLN A 242 -1.08 -13.49 -16.83
N LYS A 243 -1.44 -13.19 -15.58
CA LYS A 243 -2.84 -13.21 -15.12
C LYS A 243 -3.69 -12.13 -15.77
N LEU A 244 -3.16 -10.91 -15.88
CA LEU A 244 -3.91 -9.75 -16.37
C LEU A 244 -4.01 -9.74 -17.90
N ALA A 245 -2.98 -10.18 -18.64
CA ALA A 245 -3.05 -10.20 -20.10
C ALA A 245 -4.15 -11.11 -20.66
N GLU A 246 -4.52 -12.19 -19.95
CA GLU A 246 -5.65 -13.04 -20.33
C GLU A 246 -7.01 -12.37 -20.09
N LYS A 247 -7.07 -11.42 -19.15
CA LYS A 247 -8.30 -10.72 -18.73
C LYS A 247 -8.55 -9.43 -19.51
N PHE A 248 -7.49 -8.80 -20.03
CA PHE A 248 -7.52 -7.58 -20.85
C PHE A 248 -7.05 -7.88 -22.29
N PRO A 249 -7.81 -8.63 -23.10
CA PRO A 249 -7.37 -9.13 -24.41
C PRO A 249 -7.11 -8.03 -25.46
N ALA A 250 -7.66 -6.83 -25.26
CA ALA A 250 -7.38 -5.70 -26.15
C ALA A 250 -5.94 -5.17 -25.99
N LEU A 251 -5.35 -5.31 -24.79
CA LEU A 251 -4.03 -4.77 -24.47
C LEU A 251 -2.92 -5.79 -24.78
N SER A 252 -1.81 -5.32 -25.34
CA SER A 252 -0.63 -6.17 -25.51
C SER A 252 -0.01 -6.52 -24.15
N ARG A 253 0.63 -7.71 -24.07
CA ARG A 253 1.33 -8.15 -22.85
C ARG A 253 2.37 -7.14 -22.37
N ASP A 254 3.06 -6.50 -23.30
CA ASP A 254 4.07 -5.49 -22.98
C ASP A 254 3.42 -4.23 -22.39
N ARG A 255 2.25 -3.84 -22.89
CA ARG A 255 1.54 -2.65 -22.41
C ARG A 255 0.95 -2.87 -21.01
N VAL A 256 0.41 -4.05 -20.75
CA VAL A 256 -0.02 -4.46 -19.40
C VAL A 256 1.17 -4.45 -18.43
N ARG A 257 2.33 -4.97 -18.86
CA ARG A 257 3.57 -4.97 -18.07
C ARG A 257 4.06 -3.57 -17.74
N ASP A 258 4.02 -2.65 -18.70
CA ASP A 258 4.45 -1.26 -18.50
C ASP A 258 3.57 -0.54 -17.48
N GLU A 259 2.26 -0.77 -17.50
CA GLU A 259 1.35 -0.17 -16.53
C GLU A 259 1.50 -0.80 -15.12
N ILE A 260 1.78 -2.10 -15.02
CA ILE A 260 2.15 -2.73 -13.75
C ILE A 260 3.44 -2.11 -13.19
N LYS A 261 4.43 -1.83 -14.05
CA LYS A 261 5.68 -1.18 -13.64
C LYS A 261 5.44 0.26 -13.16
N LYS A 262 4.65 1.05 -13.88
CA LYS A 262 4.26 2.41 -13.46
C LYS A 262 3.46 2.41 -12.15
N ALA A 263 2.48 1.53 -12.01
CA ALA A 263 1.75 1.35 -10.76
C ALA A 263 2.68 0.92 -9.63
N GLY A 264 3.68 0.08 -9.91
CA GLY A 264 4.69 -0.33 -8.94
C GLY A 264 5.67 0.78 -8.57
N GLU A 265 5.93 1.71 -9.48
CA GLU A 265 6.70 2.92 -9.21
C GLU A 265 5.92 3.89 -8.33
N GLU A 266 4.61 4.03 -8.54
CA GLU A 266 3.77 4.98 -7.81
C GLU A 266 3.26 4.46 -6.44
N PHE A 267 2.84 3.19 -6.36
CA PHE A 267 2.22 2.60 -5.17
C PHE A 267 3.10 1.54 -4.48
N GLY A 268 4.29 1.27 -5.00
CA GLY A 268 5.22 0.30 -4.44
C GLY A 268 5.14 -1.09 -5.06
N GLY A 269 6.19 -1.90 -4.85
CA GLY A 269 6.31 -3.26 -5.41
C GLY A 269 5.56 -4.35 -4.63
N GLN A 270 4.54 -3.95 -3.86
CA GLN A 270 3.71 -4.81 -3.01
C GLN A 270 2.31 -4.91 -3.62
N PRO A 271 2.11 -5.85 -4.55
CA PRO A 271 0.86 -5.95 -5.29
C PRO A 271 -0.32 -6.49 -4.46
N GLU A 272 -0.05 -6.92 -3.22
CA GLU A 272 -1.04 -7.36 -2.23
C GLU A 272 -1.74 -6.18 -1.54
N THR A 273 -1.30 -4.94 -1.77
CA THR A 273 -1.97 -3.76 -1.22
C THR A 273 -3.26 -3.46 -2.00
N PRO A 274 -4.40 -3.21 -1.33
CA PRO A 274 -5.67 -2.92 -2.01
C PRO A 274 -5.62 -1.63 -2.83
N GLU A 275 -4.78 -0.68 -2.44
CA GLU A 275 -4.56 0.58 -3.14
C GLU A 275 -3.89 0.34 -4.50
N PHE A 276 -2.81 -0.46 -4.53
CA PHE A 276 -2.13 -0.85 -5.76
C PHE A 276 -3.09 -1.59 -6.70
N ARG A 277 -3.88 -2.54 -6.18
CA ARG A 277 -4.82 -3.33 -7.00
C ARG A 277 -5.91 -2.47 -7.60
N ARG A 278 -6.60 -1.65 -6.80
CA ARG A 278 -7.69 -0.80 -7.27
C ARG A 278 -7.22 0.18 -8.34
N GLU A 279 -6.07 0.80 -8.14
CA GLU A 279 -5.54 1.76 -9.10
C GLU A 279 -5.01 1.08 -10.38
N LEU A 280 -4.36 -0.08 -10.25
CA LEU A 280 -3.92 -0.87 -11.41
C LEU A 280 -5.11 -1.33 -12.26
N ILE A 281 -6.15 -1.86 -11.62
CA ILE A 281 -7.40 -2.28 -12.28
C ILE A 281 -8.02 -1.09 -13.01
N LYS A 282 -8.17 0.05 -12.34
CA LYS A 282 -8.73 1.27 -12.93
C LYS A 282 -7.94 1.75 -14.15
N ARG A 283 -6.60 1.70 -14.12
CA ARG A 283 -5.74 2.06 -15.26
C ARG A 283 -5.88 1.10 -16.43
N LEU A 284 -5.86 -0.21 -16.17
CA LEU A 284 -5.99 -1.23 -17.19
C LEU A 284 -7.39 -1.22 -17.83
N THR A 285 -8.45 -1.10 -17.03
CA THR A 285 -9.84 -0.95 -17.51
C THR A 285 -9.99 0.28 -18.39
N LYS A 286 -9.39 1.41 -18.01
CA LYS A 286 -9.40 2.62 -18.82
C LYS A 286 -8.74 2.41 -20.19
N LEU A 287 -7.56 1.79 -20.20
CA LEU A 287 -6.81 1.54 -21.44
C LEU A 287 -7.50 0.52 -22.34
N GLU A 288 -8.09 -0.54 -21.77
CA GLU A 288 -8.87 -1.51 -22.55
C GLU A 288 -10.10 -0.85 -23.17
N VAL A 289 -10.80 0.01 -22.43
CA VAL A 289 -11.94 0.77 -22.96
C VAL A 289 -11.49 1.72 -24.09
N GLU A 290 -10.37 2.42 -23.93
CA GLU A 290 -9.84 3.32 -24.96
C GLU A 290 -9.46 2.56 -26.25
N GLU A 291 -8.80 1.40 -26.14
CA GLU A 291 -8.41 0.61 -27.33
C GLU A 291 -9.59 -0.11 -27.99
N ARG A 292 -10.56 -0.60 -27.21
CA ARG A 292 -11.71 -1.38 -27.72
C ARG A 292 -12.85 -0.50 -28.24
N LEU A 293 -13.14 0.61 -27.58
CA LEU A 293 -14.30 1.45 -27.91
C LEU A 293 -13.93 2.64 -28.80
N LYS A 294 -12.64 3.03 -28.90
CA LYS A 294 -12.15 4.18 -29.71
C LYS A 294 -13.06 5.41 -29.59
N THR A 295 -13.61 5.65 -28.39
CA THR A 295 -14.73 6.57 -28.18
C THR A 295 -14.25 8.01 -28.01
N THR A 296 -15.03 8.95 -28.53
CA THR A 296 -14.75 10.40 -28.52
C THR A 296 -15.03 11.09 -27.17
N ALA A 297 -15.55 10.37 -26.16
CA ALA A 297 -15.99 10.94 -24.87
C ALA A 297 -15.25 10.34 -23.65
N PRO A 298 -13.92 10.50 -23.53
CA PRO A 298 -13.10 9.88 -22.48
C PRO A 298 -13.45 10.33 -21.05
N ALA A 299 -14.02 11.53 -20.89
CA ALA A 299 -14.39 12.07 -19.57
C ALA A 299 -15.60 11.35 -18.94
N LYS A 300 -16.63 11.01 -19.74
CA LYS A 300 -17.83 10.30 -19.27
C LYS A 300 -17.52 8.83 -18.96
N VAL A 301 -16.67 8.22 -19.78
CA VAL A 301 -16.12 6.87 -19.55
C VAL A 301 -15.40 6.79 -18.20
N LYS A 302 -14.54 7.77 -17.90
CA LYS A 302 -13.83 7.84 -16.62
C LYS A 302 -14.78 7.88 -15.42
N GLN A 303 -15.86 8.67 -15.50
CA GLN A 303 -16.87 8.77 -14.45
C GLN A 303 -17.64 7.46 -14.23
N ILE A 304 -17.92 6.70 -15.30
CA ILE A 304 -18.57 5.38 -15.19
C ILE A 304 -17.62 4.38 -14.56
N ILE A 305 -16.35 4.34 -14.98
CA ILE A 305 -15.35 3.43 -14.40
C ILE A 305 -15.19 3.74 -12.91
N ASP A 306 -15.12 5.02 -12.52
CA ASP A 306 -15.03 5.43 -11.12
C ASP A 306 -16.28 5.06 -10.30
N ALA A 307 -17.47 5.18 -10.88
CA ALA A 307 -18.74 4.81 -10.25
C ALA A 307 -18.87 3.28 -10.08
N VAL A 308 -18.43 2.50 -11.07
CA VAL A 308 -18.48 1.04 -11.02
C VAL A 308 -17.45 0.49 -10.04
N VAL A 309 -16.21 0.97 -10.08
CA VAL A 309 -15.15 0.56 -9.12
C VAL A 309 -15.47 0.99 -7.67
N SER A 310 -16.44 1.91 -7.46
CA SER A 310 -16.97 2.25 -6.14
C SER A 310 -18.24 1.48 -5.74
N GLY A 311 -18.62 0.46 -6.52
CA GLY A 311 -19.69 -0.48 -6.21
C GLY A 311 -21.07 -0.14 -6.78
N GLN A 312 -21.18 0.78 -7.75
CA GLN A 312 -22.43 1.02 -8.47
C GLN A 312 -22.57 0.08 -9.67
N SER A 313 -23.79 -0.39 -9.95
CA SER A 313 -24.03 -1.20 -11.15
C SER A 313 -23.78 -0.37 -12.42
N ALA A 314 -23.27 -1.00 -13.47
CA ALA A 314 -23.03 -0.37 -14.76
C ALA A 314 -24.31 0.25 -15.35
N LYS A 315 -25.48 -0.33 -15.06
CA LYS A 315 -26.78 0.18 -15.51
C LYS A 315 -27.16 1.50 -14.81
N ASP A 316 -26.88 1.59 -13.50
CA ASP A 316 -27.18 2.78 -12.70
C ASP A 316 -26.20 3.92 -13.00
N ALA A 317 -24.91 3.59 -13.14
CA ALA A 317 -23.87 4.56 -13.47
C ALA A 317 -24.11 5.23 -14.85
N VAL A 318 -24.50 4.46 -15.87
CA VAL A 318 -24.81 5.01 -17.20
C VAL A 318 -26.11 5.83 -17.21
N SER A 319 -27.13 5.37 -16.49
CA SER A 319 -28.41 6.09 -16.38
C SER A 319 -28.30 7.43 -15.64
N ALA A 320 -27.31 7.56 -14.76
CA ALA A 320 -27.01 8.82 -14.06
C ALA A 320 -26.25 9.84 -14.93
N ILE A 321 -25.46 9.36 -15.91
CA ILE A 321 -24.55 10.21 -16.71
C ILE A 321 -25.17 10.60 -18.07
N VAL A 322 -26.01 9.75 -18.66
CA VAL A 322 -26.64 10.04 -19.95
C VAL A 322 -27.96 10.78 -19.73
N SER A 323 -28.05 12.00 -20.26
CA SER A 323 -29.23 12.87 -20.15
C SER A 323 -30.47 12.33 -20.86
N ASN A 324 -30.31 11.50 -21.90
CA ASN A 324 -31.41 10.85 -22.61
C ASN A 324 -31.68 9.44 -22.07
N LYS A 325 -32.61 9.33 -21.11
CA LYS A 325 -33.01 8.05 -20.49
C LYS A 325 -33.59 7.02 -21.47
N VAL A 326 -34.18 7.47 -22.57
CA VAL A 326 -34.75 6.59 -23.60
C VAL A 326 -33.66 5.96 -24.45
N ALA A 327 -32.60 6.70 -24.76
CA ALA A 327 -31.42 6.18 -25.45
C ALA A 327 -30.73 5.07 -24.64
N VAL A 328 -30.66 5.22 -23.30
CA VAL A 328 -30.13 4.19 -22.40
C VAL A 328 -31.01 2.93 -22.41
N ALA A 329 -32.34 3.08 -22.37
CA ALA A 329 -33.27 1.94 -22.42
C ALA A 329 -33.19 1.17 -23.76
N ILE A 330 -33.07 1.89 -24.88
CA ILE A 330 -32.87 1.29 -26.21
C ILE A 330 -31.51 0.58 -26.27
N ALA A 331 -30.44 1.19 -25.79
CA ALA A 331 -29.11 0.59 -25.76
C ALA A 331 -29.06 -0.68 -24.88
N LEU A 332 -29.75 -0.68 -23.73
CA LEU A 332 -29.92 -1.88 -22.89
C LEU A 332 -30.65 -3.01 -23.64
N SER A 333 -31.74 -2.69 -24.35
CA SER A 333 -32.51 -3.69 -25.12
C SER A 333 -31.73 -4.27 -26.31
N ILE A 334 -30.96 -3.44 -27.01
CA ILE A 334 -30.05 -3.88 -28.09
C ILE A 334 -28.97 -4.81 -27.50
N LYS A 335 -28.44 -4.47 -26.34
CA LYS A 335 -27.39 -5.24 -25.67
C LYS A 335 -27.89 -6.59 -25.15
N GLU A 336 -29.10 -6.67 -24.62
CA GLU A 336 -29.74 -7.93 -24.22
C GLU A 336 -29.96 -8.87 -25.41
N GLN A 337 -30.16 -8.33 -26.61
CA GLN A 337 -30.28 -9.12 -27.85
C GLN A 337 -28.92 -9.57 -28.40
N ARG A 338 -27.86 -8.80 -28.18
CA ARG A 338 -26.50 -9.04 -28.68
C ARG A 338 -25.66 -9.97 -27.80
N SER A 339 -26.29 -10.80 -26.96
CA SER A 339 -25.67 -11.53 -25.84
C SER A 339 -24.46 -12.45 -26.16
N ASN A 340 -23.93 -12.47 -27.39
CA ASN A 340 -22.77 -13.26 -27.82
C ASN A 340 -21.81 -12.53 -28.82
N ILE A 341 -21.90 -11.21 -29.00
CA ILE A 341 -20.96 -10.50 -29.91
C ILE A 341 -19.71 -10.07 -29.13
N ALA A 342 -18.53 -10.56 -29.55
CA ALA A 342 -17.26 -10.37 -28.86
C ALA A 342 -16.57 -9.01 -29.12
N GLU A 343 -16.95 -8.30 -30.18
CA GLU A 343 -16.37 -7.00 -30.55
C GLU A 343 -17.44 -5.91 -30.57
N PHE A 344 -17.12 -4.73 -30.03
CA PHE A 344 -18.01 -3.57 -30.07
C PHE A 344 -18.35 -3.23 -31.52
N CYS A 345 -19.65 -3.12 -31.81
CA CYS A 345 -20.16 -2.66 -33.08
C CYS A 345 -21.22 -1.59 -32.82
N GLN A 346 -21.22 -0.51 -33.60
CA GLN A 346 -22.29 0.48 -33.55
C GLN A 346 -23.65 -0.19 -33.80
N ALA A 347 -24.73 0.35 -33.23
CA ALA A 347 -26.08 -0.13 -33.48
C ALA A 347 -26.47 0.12 -34.94
N SER A 348 -26.89 -0.93 -35.64
CA SER A 348 -27.46 -0.78 -36.98
C SER A 348 -28.87 -0.16 -36.89
N ALA A 349 -29.29 0.54 -37.95
CA ALA A 349 -30.62 1.17 -37.99
C ALA A 349 -31.78 0.15 -37.78
N GLU A 350 -31.57 -1.11 -38.17
CA GLU A 350 -32.53 -2.20 -37.97
C GLU A 350 -32.63 -2.63 -36.50
N GLU A 351 -31.52 -2.73 -35.77
CA GLU A 351 -31.50 -3.08 -34.35
C GLU A 351 -32.14 -1.97 -33.49
N ILE A 352 -31.88 -0.71 -33.85
CA ILE A 352 -32.52 0.45 -33.21
C ILE A 352 -34.03 0.40 -33.44
N GLY A 353 -34.48 0.12 -34.66
CA GLY A 353 -35.90 -0.01 -35.00
C GLY A 353 -36.59 -1.15 -34.25
N GLN A 354 -35.93 -2.31 -34.11
CA GLN A 354 -36.48 -3.47 -33.38
C GLN A 354 -36.55 -3.23 -31.86
N ALA A 355 -35.54 -2.58 -31.27
CA ALA A 355 -35.55 -2.20 -29.87
C ALA A 355 -36.62 -1.13 -29.57
N PHE A 356 -36.80 -0.16 -30.47
CA PHE A 356 -37.85 0.85 -30.40
C PHE A 356 -39.25 0.21 -30.42
N GLY A 357 -39.46 -0.77 -31.30
CA GLY A 357 -40.71 -1.53 -31.40
C GLY A 357 -41.01 -2.40 -30.18
N LYS A 358 -39.99 -3.05 -29.60
CA LYS A 358 -40.14 -3.88 -28.38
C LYS A 358 -40.41 -3.07 -27.11
N LEU A 359 -39.82 -1.89 -26.99
CA LEU A 359 -40.02 -1.01 -25.84
C LEU A 359 -41.38 -0.30 -25.87
N ALA A 360 -42.19 -0.51 -26.92
CA ALA A 360 -43.51 0.11 -27.10
C ALA A 360 -43.50 1.63 -26.85
N LEU A 361 -42.38 2.28 -27.18
CA LEU A 361 -42.27 3.73 -27.09
C LEU A 361 -43.28 4.31 -28.08
N GLN A 362 -44.31 4.98 -27.55
CA GLN A 362 -45.29 5.68 -28.38
C GLN A 362 -44.57 6.61 -29.37
N PRO A 363 -45.18 6.95 -30.52
CA PRO A 363 -44.57 7.76 -31.58
C PRO A 363 -44.37 9.25 -31.20
N ALA A 364 -44.02 9.54 -29.95
CA ALA A 364 -43.64 10.87 -29.47
C ALA A 364 -42.20 11.27 -29.87
N TYR A 365 -41.40 10.33 -30.42
CA TYR A 365 -40.09 10.65 -31.01
C TYR A 365 -40.17 11.15 -32.45
N ALA A 366 -41.31 11.02 -33.12
CA ALA A 366 -41.53 11.71 -34.39
C ALA A 366 -41.61 13.24 -34.22
N THR A 367 -41.80 13.73 -32.98
CA THR A 367 -42.09 15.16 -32.74
C THR A 367 -41.06 15.91 -31.89
N HIS A 368 -40.02 15.26 -31.33
CA HIS A 368 -39.06 15.94 -30.44
C HIS A 368 -37.56 15.71 -30.65
N SER A 369 -37.13 14.90 -31.62
CA SER A 369 -35.73 14.93 -32.10
C SER A 369 -35.68 15.57 -33.47
N PHE A 370 -35.21 16.82 -33.55
CA PHE A 370 -35.11 17.58 -34.80
C PHE A 370 -34.02 17.06 -35.75
N ASP A 371 -33.32 15.97 -35.42
CA ASP A 371 -32.35 15.33 -36.31
C ASP A 371 -32.24 13.81 -36.02
N PRO A 372 -32.56 12.92 -36.98
CA PRO A 372 -32.41 11.46 -36.84
C PRO A 372 -30.98 11.03 -36.52
N GLU A 373 -29.97 11.79 -36.98
CA GLU A 373 -28.56 11.51 -36.75
C GLU A 373 -28.18 11.69 -35.27
N GLN A 374 -28.67 12.75 -34.60
CA GLN A 374 -28.43 13.00 -33.17
C GLN A 374 -29.05 11.90 -32.27
N GLY A 375 -30.18 11.34 -32.66
CA GLY A 375 -30.82 10.23 -31.95
C GLY A 375 -29.99 8.94 -32.01
N MET A 376 -29.44 8.63 -33.19
CA MET A 376 -28.56 7.47 -33.38
C MET A 376 -27.21 7.65 -32.68
N GLU A 377 -26.64 8.85 -32.69
CA GLU A 377 -25.42 9.18 -31.95
C GLU A 377 -25.60 9.01 -30.44
N ALA A 378 -26.71 9.49 -29.87
CA ALA A 378 -26.99 9.35 -28.44
C ALA A 378 -27.17 7.87 -28.01
N ILE A 379 -27.76 7.03 -28.88
CA ILE A 379 -27.90 5.59 -28.62
C ILE A 379 -26.54 4.89 -28.71
N ASN A 380 -25.72 5.22 -29.70
CA ASN A 380 -24.37 4.67 -29.84
C ASN A 380 -23.43 5.11 -28.72
N GLU A 381 -23.56 6.36 -28.23
CA GLU A 381 -22.86 6.85 -27.04
C GLU A 381 -23.28 6.05 -25.80
N ALA A 382 -24.59 5.88 -25.56
CA ALA A 382 -25.09 5.09 -24.44
C ALA A 382 -24.66 3.62 -24.50
N LEU A 383 -24.61 3.02 -25.69
CA LEU A 383 -24.18 1.63 -25.90
C LEU A 383 -22.68 1.46 -25.60
N ALA A 384 -21.85 2.40 -26.03
CA ALA A 384 -20.42 2.40 -25.70
C ALA A 384 -20.16 2.60 -24.20
N LEU A 385 -20.94 3.47 -23.54
CA LEU A 385 -20.86 3.69 -22.10
C LEU A 385 -21.30 2.46 -21.29
N LEU A 386 -22.33 1.73 -21.75
CA LEU A 386 -22.75 0.46 -21.15
C LEU A 386 -21.70 -0.64 -21.34
N GLU A 387 -20.98 -0.67 -22.46
CA GLU A 387 -19.86 -1.60 -22.63
C GLU A 387 -18.67 -1.26 -21.75
N ALA A 388 -18.32 0.02 -21.60
CA ALA A 388 -17.31 0.46 -20.66
C ALA A 388 -17.65 0.07 -19.21
N GLY A 389 -18.90 0.24 -18.79
CA GLY A 389 -19.36 -0.16 -17.46
C GLY A 389 -19.26 -1.66 -17.19
N GLN A 390 -19.56 -2.51 -18.18
CA GLN A 390 -19.42 -3.97 -18.01
C GLN A 390 -17.98 -4.45 -18.00
N ILE A 391 -17.09 -3.80 -18.75
CA ILE A 391 -15.65 -4.08 -18.66
C ILE A 391 -15.15 -3.70 -17.27
N ALA A 392 -15.67 -2.62 -16.68
CA ALA A 392 -15.36 -2.23 -15.30
C ALA A 392 -15.91 -3.23 -14.26
N GLU A 393 -17.15 -3.71 -14.38
CA GLU A 393 -17.72 -4.72 -13.47
C GLU A 393 -16.90 -6.03 -13.50
N LYS A 394 -16.54 -6.51 -14.69
CA LYS A 394 -15.67 -7.69 -14.83
C LYS A 394 -14.27 -7.50 -14.26
N ALA A 395 -13.81 -6.24 -14.21
CA ALA A 395 -12.50 -5.91 -13.67
C ALA A 395 -12.54 -5.71 -12.14
N GLU A 396 -13.68 -5.31 -11.56
CA GLU A 396 -13.91 -5.28 -10.11
C GLU A 396 -13.87 -6.70 -9.51
N ASP A 397 -14.47 -7.69 -10.19
CA ASP A 397 -14.39 -9.10 -9.79
C ASP A 397 -12.92 -9.60 -9.69
N LEU A 398 -11.98 -8.96 -10.40
CA LEU A 398 -10.55 -9.30 -10.34
C LEU A 398 -9.86 -8.78 -9.08
N ASP A 399 -10.38 -7.75 -8.40
CA ASP A 399 -9.78 -7.25 -7.15
C ASP A 399 -9.81 -8.33 -6.06
N MET A 400 -10.90 -9.11 -5.99
CA MET A 400 -11.03 -10.26 -5.09
C MET A 400 -10.08 -11.41 -5.48
N ASP A 401 -9.94 -11.73 -6.77
CA ASP A 401 -9.04 -12.79 -7.25
C ASP A 401 -7.55 -12.46 -7.04
N LEU A 402 -7.20 -11.17 -7.06
CA LEU A 402 -5.84 -10.68 -6.83
C LEU A 402 -5.50 -10.50 -5.34
N ALA A 403 -6.49 -10.52 -4.44
CA ALA A 403 -6.29 -10.42 -3.00
C ALA A 403 -5.87 -11.75 -2.32
N VAL A 404 -6.08 -12.89 -3.00
CA VAL A 404 -5.91 -14.25 -2.43
C VAL A 404 -4.58 -14.91 -2.86
N SER A 405 -3.73 -14.23 -3.63
CA SER A 405 -2.48 -14.78 -4.20
C SER A 405 -1.25 -13.99 -3.84
#